data_AF-A0A4P9ZT06-F1
#
_entry.id   AF-A0A4P9ZT06-F1
#
_cell.length_a   1.000
_cell.length_b   1.000
_cell.length_c   1.000
_cell.angle_alpha   90.00
_cell.angle_beta   90.00
_cell.angle_gamma   90.00
#
_symmetry.space_group_name_H-M   'P 1'
#
loop_
_entity.id
_entity.type
_entity.pdbx_description
1 polymer ?
#
loop_
_entity_poly.entity_id
_entity_poly.type
_entity_poly.pdbx_seq_one_letter_code
_entity_poly.pdbx_strand_id
1 'polypeptide(L)'
;MGGNYNTNPNPNPTAPAAAPAIGFPSQPVVAATQLQRHNQNHAWDQIQLVIESWNPHSPLCQFRHYFYNLVDPAQVGLYTCPPDHDPALWEQAQLENPDPTCLVPALAVGFEDLRKRMDQQETEATAHITKLDEISEKLTQLRHLHQVETLARLAEFRRRNQEHAYRIQRLVKMVQVLRFRGQTLRPEEEVVRVRLEAMLNELTRPGQLQRRSQDLWTQTQTGLAQRRGQGNGGRVCATQHGNIRYEVASDVDLETCVNLLDNYQAGLTQFTGIVQQHLVDTKSLCDKFRPS
;
A
#
# COMPACT_ATOMS: atom_id res chain seq x y z
N MET A 1 8.97 64.29 -11.89
CA MET A 1 8.32 64.15 -13.22
C MET A 1 7.00 63.41 -12.94
N GLY A 2 5.86 64.06 -12.68
CA GLY A 2 5.15 65.06 -13.49
C GLY A 2 4.43 64.31 -14.62
N GLY A 3 3.10 64.26 -14.78
CA GLY A 3 1.90 64.69 -14.04
C GLY A 3 0.79 63.64 -14.37
N ASN A 4 -0.29 63.41 -13.63
CA ASN A 4 -1.35 64.22 -13.04
C ASN A 4 -2.38 64.80 -14.04
N TYR A 5 -3.66 64.64 -13.65
CA TYR A 5 -4.90 65.32 -14.08
C TYR A 5 -5.68 64.76 -15.30
N ASN A 6 -7.01 64.85 -15.39
CA ASN A 6 -8.15 64.97 -14.46
C ASN A 6 -9.44 65.02 -15.34
N THR A 7 -10.55 64.50 -14.83
CA THR A 7 -11.95 65.00 -14.91
C THR A 7 -12.58 65.66 -16.18
N ASN A 8 -13.70 65.05 -16.62
CA ASN A 8 -15.09 65.58 -16.73
C ASN A 8 -15.38 66.81 -17.67
N PRO A 9 -16.62 67.31 -17.86
CA PRO A 9 -17.95 66.73 -18.21
C PRO A 9 -18.67 67.46 -19.40
N ASN A 10 -19.92 67.04 -19.69
CA ASN A 10 -21.07 67.82 -20.23
C ASN A 10 -21.13 68.08 -21.76
N PRO A 11 -22.24 68.56 -22.37
CA PRO A 11 -23.65 68.73 -21.92
C PRO A 11 -24.74 68.20 -22.89
N ASN A 12 -25.97 68.15 -22.39
CA ASN A 12 -27.22 68.06 -23.14
C ASN A 12 -27.55 69.41 -23.84
N PRO A 13 -28.16 69.41 -25.04
CA PRO A 13 -29.07 70.50 -25.41
C PRO A 13 -30.39 70.02 -26.08
N THR A 14 -31.48 70.48 -25.48
CA THR A 14 -32.60 71.23 -26.08
C THR A 14 -33.39 70.64 -27.27
N ALA A 15 -34.70 70.52 -27.04
CA ALA A 15 -35.75 70.30 -28.04
C ALA A 15 -35.88 71.44 -29.08
N PRO A 16 -36.58 71.19 -30.19
CA PRO A 16 -37.65 72.11 -30.58
C PRO A 16 -38.98 71.40 -30.92
N ALA A 17 -40.01 72.23 -31.01
CA ALA A 17 -41.43 71.93 -30.95
C ALA A 17 -42.13 71.71 -32.32
N ALA A 18 -43.39 71.27 -32.21
CA ALA A 18 -44.56 71.48 -33.08
C ALA A 18 -44.88 70.47 -34.22
N ALA A 19 -46.11 69.94 -34.14
CA ALA A 19 -46.87 69.14 -35.11
C ALA A 19 -47.50 70.04 -36.22
N PRO A 20 -48.18 69.55 -37.29
CA PRO A 20 -49.41 68.72 -37.18
C PRO A 20 -49.72 67.66 -38.29
N ALA A 21 -50.52 66.67 -37.90
CA ALA A 21 -51.73 66.13 -38.54
C ALA A 21 -51.78 65.51 -39.97
N ILE A 22 -52.17 64.22 -39.97
CA ILE A 22 -53.16 63.50 -40.83
C ILE A 22 -52.69 62.90 -42.17
N GLY A 23 -52.83 61.56 -42.26
CA GLY A 23 -52.96 60.83 -43.52
C GLY A 23 -52.64 59.34 -43.41
N PHE A 24 -53.58 58.50 -42.97
CA PHE A 24 -53.54 57.04 -43.21
C PHE A 24 -53.75 56.76 -44.72
N PRO A 25 -53.21 55.66 -45.25
CA PRO A 25 -54.09 54.49 -45.40
C PRO A 25 -53.49 53.21 -44.82
N SER A 26 -54.42 52.38 -44.40
CA SER A 26 -54.31 51.14 -43.64
C SER A 26 -53.86 49.96 -44.51
N GLN A 27 -52.91 49.15 -44.02
CA GLN A 27 -52.87 47.66 -43.98
C GLN A 27 -51.42 47.15 -43.77
N PRO A 28 -51.16 46.03 -43.07
CA PRO A 28 -51.87 45.43 -41.95
C PRO A 28 -50.97 45.28 -40.68
N VAL A 29 -51.49 45.64 -39.50
CA VAL A 29 -50.77 45.52 -38.20
C VAL A 29 -50.78 44.08 -37.65
N VAL A 30 -51.43 43.11 -38.33
CA VAL A 30 -51.52 41.72 -37.87
C VAL A 30 -50.18 40.95 -37.86
N ALA A 31 -49.18 41.37 -38.65
CA ALA A 31 -47.88 40.70 -38.68
C ALA A 31 -47.04 40.94 -37.42
N ALA A 32 -47.11 42.14 -36.83
CA ALA A 32 -46.32 42.49 -35.63
C ALA A 32 -46.85 41.79 -34.37
N THR A 33 -48.18 41.67 -34.23
CA THR A 33 -48.79 40.98 -33.08
C THR A 33 -48.58 39.46 -33.12
N GLN A 34 -48.50 38.86 -34.32
CA GLN A 34 -48.16 37.44 -34.48
C GLN A 34 -46.69 37.16 -34.13
N LEU A 35 -45.75 38.02 -34.54
CA LEU A 35 -44.33 37.91 -34.19
C LEU A 35 -44.07 38.10 -32.68
N GLN A 36 -44.78 39.03 -32.03
CA GLN A 36 -44.66 39.22 -30.57
C GLN A 36 -45.29 38.10 -29.75
N ARG A 37 -46.41 37.49 -30.19
CA ARG A 37 -46.93 36.27 -29.54
C ARG A 37 -46.02 35.06 -29.74
N HIS A 38 -45.42 34.91 -30.91
CA HIS A 38 -44.47 33.82 -31.18
C HIS A 38 -43.22 33.91 -30.29
N ASN A 39 -42.70 35.13 -30.07
CA ASN A 39 -41.54 35.36 -29.20
C ASN A 39 -41.87 35.17 -27.70
N GLN A 40 -43.09 35.52 -27.27
CA GLN A 40 -43.55 35.23 -25.90
C GLN A 40 -43.76 33.74 -25.66
N ASN A 41 -44.28 33.00 -26.64
CA ASN A 41 -44.46 31.55 -26.53
C ASN A 41 -43.11 30.83 -26.40
N HIS A 42 -42.10 31.23 -27.18
CA HIS A 42 -40.74 30.67 -27.10
C HIS A 42 -40.06 30.90 -25.74
N ALA A 43 -40.29 32.06 -25.11
CA ALA A 43 -39.78 32.33 -23.76
C ALA A 43 -40.44 31.45 -22.69
N TRP A 44 -41.75 31.20 -22.81
CA TRP A 44 -42.46 30.28 -21.93
C TRP A 44 -41.99 28.84 -22.11
N ASP A 45 -41.78 28.39 -23.34
CA ASP A 45 -41.26 27.05 -23.64
C ASP A 45 -39.85 26.84 -23.04
N GLN A 46 -38.99 27.86 -23.09
CA GLN A 46 -37.67 27.80 -22.45
C GLN A 46 -37.74 27.73 -20.93
N ILE A 47 -38.66 28.49 -20.31
CA ILE A 47 -38.86 28.44 -18.86
C ILE A 47 -39.42 27.07 -18.44
N GLN A 48 -40.35 26.51 -19.22
CA GLN A 48 -40.85 25.14 -18.99
C GLN A 48 -39.73 24.10 -19.12
N LEU A 49 -38.88 24.21 -20.14
CA LEU A 49 -37.71 23.33 -20.30
C LEU A 49 -36.77 23.41 -19.09
N VAL A 50 -36.52 24.61 -18.56
CA VAL A 50 -35.72 24.78 -17.34
C VAL A 50 -36.43 24.16 -16.14
N ILE A 51 -37.74 24.34 -15.98
CA ILE A 51 -38.47 23.71 -14.86
C ILE A 51 -38.41 22.18 -14.97
N GLU A 52 -38.58 21.64 -16.18
CA GLU A 52 -38.51 20.21 -16.46
C GLU A 52 -37.09 19.65 -16.28
N SER A 53 -36.05 20.42 -16.62
CA SER A 53 -34.65 19.97 -16.47
C SER A 53 -34.22 19.82 -15.02
N TRP A 54 -34.86 20.55 -14.11
CA TRP A 54 -34.62 20.47 -12.65
C TRP A 54 -35.58 19.51 -11.93
N ASN A 55 -36.60 18.97 -12.61
CA ASN A 55 -37.53 18.03 -12.02
C ASN A 55 -37.00 16.58 -12.16
N PRO A 56 -36.71 15.85 -11.07
CA PRO A 56 -36.17 14.49 -11.13
C PRO A 56 -37.15 13.46 -11.72
N HIS A 57 -38.46 13.76 -11.72
CA HIS A 57 -39.47 12.88 -12.30
C HIS A 57 -39.68 13.12 -13.80
N SER A 58 -39.11 14.20 -14.35
CA SER A 58 -39.25 14.51 -15.78
C SER A 58 -38.25 13.69 -16.61
N PRO A 59 -38.63 13.20 -17.80
CA PRO A 59 -37.69 12.57 -18.74
C PRO A 59 -36.59 13.55 -19.20
N LEU A 60 -36.86 14.86 -19.20
CA LEU A 60 -35.93 15.91 -19.64
C LEU A 60 -34.97 16.40 -18.54
N CYS A 61 -34.91 15.71 -17.39
CA CYS A 61 -34.00 16.07 -16.32
C CYS A 61 -32.54 16.01 -16.76
N GLN A 62 -31.77 17.09 -16.54
CA GLN A 62 -30.35 17.15 -16.89
C GLN A 62 -29.46 16.38 -15.90
N PHE A 63 -29.91 16.20 -14.65
CA PHE A 63 -29.12 15.57 -13.59
C PHE A 63 -29.22 14.05 -13.59
N ARG A 64 -29.00 13.42 -14.74
CA ARG A 64 -28.99 11.95 -14.90
C ARG A 64 -27.56 11.48 -15.10
N HIS A 65 -27.10 10.57 -14.26
CA HIS A 65 -25.79 9.94 -14.41
C HIS A 65 -25.83 8.47 -14.05
N TYR A 66 -25.14 7.64 -14.83
CA TYR A 66 -24.98 6.22 -14.54
C TYR A 66 -23.74 5.97 -13.71
N PHE A 67 -23.93 5.34 -12.56
CA PHE A 67 -22.86 4.79 -11.75
C PHE A 67 -22.85 3.28 -11.85
N TYR A 68 -21.76 2.66 -11.48
CA TYR A 68 -21.60 1.21 -11.56
C TYR A 68 -21.60 0.61 -10.16
N ASN A 69 -22.52 -0.32 -9.88
CA ASN A 69 -22.58 -1.04 -8.61
C ASN A 69 -21.98 -2.44 -8.75
N LEU A 70 -21.27 -2.90 -7.72
CA LEU A 70 -20.69 -4.24 -7.67
C LEU A 70 -21.76 -5.28 -7.33
N VAL A 71 -21.83 -6.33 -8.15
CA VAL A 71 -22.76 -7.45 -8.03
C VAL A 71 -21.99 -8.75 -8.21
N ASP A 72 -22.44 -9.83 -7.57
CA ASP A 72 -21.91 -11.17 -7.81
C ASP A 72 -22.04 -11.53 -9.30
N PRO A 73 -20.96 -12.01 -9.96
CA PRO A 73 -21.00 -12.43 -11.37
C PRO A 73 -22.16 -13.36 -11.74
N ALA A 74 -22.62 -14.20 -10.80
CA ALA A 74 -23.76 -15.10 -11.04
C ALA A 74 -25.11 -14.37 -11.18
N GLN A 75 -25.23 -13.16 -10.63
CA GLN A 75 -26.48 -12.39 -10.57
C GLN A 75 -26.53 -11.27 -11.60
N VAL A 76 -25.41 -10.92 -12.26
CA VAL A 76 -25.35 -9.85 -13.26
C VAL A 76 -26.39 -10.02 -14.38
N GLY A 77 -26.60 -11.26 -14.85
CA GLY A 77 -27.59 -11.57 -15.88
C GLY A 77 -29.06 -11.33 -15.48
N LEU A 78 -29.35 -11.08 -14.20
CA LEU A 78 -30.69 -10.76 -13.71
C LEU A 78 -31.03 -9.27 -13.86
N TYR A 79 -30.03 -8.41 -14.04
CA TYR A 79 -30.22 -6.97 -14.14
C TYR A 79 -30.44 -6.55 -15.60
N THR A 80 -31.69 -6.23 -15.93
CA THR A 80 -32.09 -5.69 -17.24
C THR A 80 -32.44 -4.21 -17.13
N CYS A 81 -32.49 -3.52 -18.27
CA CYS A 81 -32.96 -2.13 -18.34
C CYS A 81 -34.31 -1.98 -17.63
N PRO A 82 -34.41 -1.14 -16.58
CA PRO A 82 -35.70 -0.90 -15.94
C PRO A 82 -36.62 -0.11 -16.87
N PRO A 83 -37.95 -0.22 -16.72
CA PRO A 83 -38.93 0.39 -17.64
C PRO A 83 -38.92 1.92 -17.61
N ASP A 84 -38.40 2.53 -16.54
CA ASP A 84 -38.37 3.99 -16.34
C ASP A 84 -37.13 4.66 -16.94
N HIS A 85 -36.29 3.91 -17.66
CA HIS A 85 -34.99 4.37 -18.17
C HIS A 85 -34.99 4.45 -19.70
N ASP A 86 -34.27 5.44 -20.23
CA ASP A 86 -34.05 5.56 -21.67
C ASP A 86 -33.17 4.40 -22.17
N PRO A 87 -33.67 3.56 -23.10
CA PRO A 87 -32.93 2.38 -23.57
C PRO A 87 -31.58 2.73 -24.21
N ALA A 88 -31.51 3.86 -24.93
CA ALA A 88 -30.29 4.30 -25.60
C ALA A 88 -29.18 4.69 -24.60
N LEU A 89 -29.53 5.39 -23.51
CA LEU A 89 -28.56 5.78 -22.49
C LEU A 89 -28.12 4.56 -21.65
N TRP A 90 -29.03 3.60 -21.44
CA TRP A 90 -28.72 2.35 -20.76
C TRP A 90 -27.75 1.47 -21.56
N GLU A 91 -27.96 1.36 -22.88
CA GLU A 91 -27.04 0.64 -23.78
C GLU A 91 -25.66 1.31 -23.82
N GLN A 92 -25.62 2.65 -23.87
CA GLN A 92 -24.36 3.40 -23.77
C GLN A 92 -23.64 3.15 -22.44
N ALA A 93 -24.35 3.16 -21.32
CA ALA A 93 -23.77 2.86 -20.01
C ALA A 93 -23.25 1.42 -19.90
N GLN A 94 -23.88 0.45 -20.56
CA GLN A 94 -23.33 -0.90 -20.64
C GLN A 94 -22.04 -0.96 -21.47
N LEU A 95 -21.96 -0.21 -22.56
CA LEU A 95 -20.77 -0.14 -23.42
C LEU A 95 -19.60 0.53 -22.70
N GLU A 96 -19.87 1.58 -21.93
CA GLU A 96 -18.87 2.35 -21.18
C GLU A 96 -18.49 1.72 -19.82
N ASN A 97 -19.01 0.52 -19.52
CA ASN A 97 -18.78 -0.17 -18.26
C ASN A 97 -17.31 -0.65 -18.14
N PRO A 98 -16.58 -0.28 -17.06
CA PRO A 98 -15.20 -0.70 -16.86
C PRO A 98 -15.04 -2.21 -16.60
N ASP A 99 -16.03 -2.89 -16.03
CA ASP A 99 -16.02 -4.35 -15.85
C ASP A 99 -17.42 -4.96 -15.97
N PRO A 100 -17.83 -5.44 -17.17
CA PRO A 100 -19.16 -5.99 -17.39
C PRO A 100 -19.41 -7.33 -16.67
N THR A 101 -18.40 -7.93 -16.05
CA THR A 101 -18.54 -9.22 -15.36
C THR A 101 -19.07 -9.09 -13.93
N CYS A 102 -18.85 -7.94 -13.29
CA CYS A 102 -19.24 -7.73 -11.90
C CYS A 102 -19.88 -6.36 -11.64
N LEU A 103 -19.88 -5.44 -12.61
CA LEU A 103 -20.47 -4.12 -12.45
C LEU A 103 -21.74 -3.98 -13.27
N VAL A 104 -22.78 -3.41 -12.64
CA VAL A 104 -24.07 -3.15 -13.27
C VAL A 104 -24.37 -1.65 -13.23
N PRO A 105 -24.82 -1.04 -14.35
CA PRO A 105 -25.19 0.37 -14.37
C PRO A 105 -26.43 0.62 -13.50
N ALA A 106 -26.35 1.66 -12.68
CA ALA A 106 -27.39 2.13 -11.78
C ALA A 106 -27.53 3.63 -11.98
N LEU A 107 -28.70 4.07 -12.44
CA LEU A 107 -29.00 5.48 -12.63
C LEU A 107 -29.06 6.19 -11.28
N ALA A 108 -28.53 7.40 -11.22
CA ALA A 108 -28.82 8.36 -10.16
C ALA A 108 -29.47 9.59 -10.80
N VAL A 109 -30.58 10.03 -10.23
CA VAL A 109 -31.30 11.23 -10.68
C VAL A 109 -31.28 12.29 -9.59
N GLY A 110 -30.69 13.44 -9.91
CA GLY A 110 -30.62 14.59 -9.01
C GLY A 110 -29.74 14.35 -7.77
N PHE A 111 -29.86 15.29 -6.81
CA PHE A 111 -29.01 15.31 -5.62
C PHE A 111 -29.46 14.34 -4.51
N GLU A 112 -30.73 13.91 -4.53
CA GLU A 112 -31.23 12.99 -3.50
C GLU A 112 -30.58 11.61 -3.64
N ASP A 113 -30.44 11.10 -4.86
CA ASP A 113 -29.78 9.82 -5.12
C ASP A 113 -28.28 9.88 -4.87
N LEU A 114 -27.65 11.04 -5.15
CA LEU A 114 -26.26 11.27 -4.77
C LEU A 114 -26.06 11.25 -3.26
N ARG A 115 -26.97 11.87 -2.49
CA ARG A 115 -26.95 11.79 -1.02
C ARG A 115 -27.11 10.36 -0.53
N LYS A 116 -28.08 9.60 -1.06
CA LYS A 116 -28.27 8.18 -0.70
C LYS A 116 -27.00 7.36 -0.95
N ARG A 117 -26.30 7.62 -2.05
CA ARG A 117 -25.02 6.95 -2.37
C ARG A 117 -23.90 7.38 -1.43
N MET A 118 -23.84 8.67 -1.07
CA MET A 118 -22.87 9.16 -0.09
C MET A 118 -23.08 8.48 1.27
N ASP A 119 -24.33 8.37 1.73
CA ASP A 119 -24.68 7.69 2.97
C ASP A 119 -24.29 6.19 2.90
N GLN A 120 -24.57 5.52 1.78
CA GLN A 120 -24.15 4.12 1.54
C GLN A 120 -22.62 3.98 1.58
N GLN A 121 -21.89 4.87 0.91
CA GLN A 121 -20.42 4.87 0.90
C GLN A 121 -19.84 5.10 2.29
N GLU A 122 -20.45 5.97 3.10
CA GLU A 122 -20.05 6.17 4.49
C GLU A 122 -20.27 4.90 5.34
N THR A 123 -21.42 4.23 5.17
CA THR A 123 -21.68 2.95 5.87
C THR A 123 -20.71 1.84 5.46
N GLU A 124 -20.38 1.72 4.17
CA GLU A 124 -19.40 0.72 3.71
C GLU A 124 -17.97 1.08 4.13
N ALA A 125 -17.59 2.35 4.09
CA ALA A 125 -16.28 2.81 4.56
C ALA A 125 -16.08 2.52 6.05
N THR A 126 -17.10 2.77 6.88
CA THR A 126 -17.04 2.42 8.31
C THR A 126 -16.98 0.90 8.53
N ALA A 127 -17.69 0.10 7.74
CA ALA A 127 -17.57 -1.36 7.77
C ALA A 127 -16.16 -1.84 7.35
N HIS A 128 -15.54 -1.21 6.36
CA HIS A 128 -14.16 -1.51 5.96
C HIS A 128 -13.14 -1.16 7.04
N ILE A 129 -13.28 0.01 7.68
CA ILE A 129 -12.39 0.43 8.77
C ILE A 129 -12.47 -0.57 9.93
N THR A 130 -13.67 -0.94 10.37
CA THR A 130 -13.84 -1.93 11.45
C THR A 130 -13.22 -3.27 11.08
N LYS A 131 -13.33 -3.69 9.81
CA LYS A 131 -12.70 -4.93 9.34
C LYS A 131 -11.17 -4.85 9.33
N LEU A 132 -10.60 -3.72 8.95
CA LEU A 132 -9.16 -3.49 9.01
C LEU A 132 -8.65 -3.52 10.45
N ASP A 133 -9.41 -2.95 11.38
CA ASP A 133 -9.08 -2.99 12.82
C ASP A 133 -9.09 -4.43 13.35
N GLU A 134 -10.10 -5.24 12.98
CA GLU A 134 -10.12 -6.67 13.35
C GLU A 134 -8.91 -7.44 12.80
N ILE A 135 -8.52 -7.17 11.54
CA ILE A 135 -7.36 -7.81 10.92
C ILE A 135 -6.07 -7.38 11.64
N SER A 136 -5.94 -6.08 11.93
CA SER A 136 -4.82 -5.52 12.68
C SER A 136 -4.71 -6.19 14.06
N GLU A 137 -5.82 -6.31 14.79
CA GLU A 137 -5.85 -6.97 16.08
C GLU A 137 -5.40 -8.44 15.97
N LYS A 138 -5.94 -9.21 15.03
CA LYS A 138 -5.53 -10.60 14.79
C LYS A 138 -4.04 -10.73 14.45
N LEU A 139 -3.51 -9.80 13.65
CA LEU A 139 -2.08 -9.77 13.33
C LEU A 139 -1.23 -9.50 14.57
N THR A 140 -1.64 -8.57 15.43
CA THR A 140 -0.92 -8.29 16.69
C THR A 140 -0.97 -9.49 17.64
N GLN A 141 -2.11 -10.16 17.76
CA GLN A 141 -2.26 -11.37 18.56
C GLN A 141 -1.36 -12.50 18.02
N LEU A 142 -1.36 -12.73 16.70
CA LEU A 142 -0.51 -13.74 16.07
C LEU A 142 0.98 -13.43 16.27
N ARG A 143 1.37 -12.15 16.13
CA ARG A 143 2.75 -11.71 16.37
C ARG A 143 3.16 -11.93 17.82
N HIS A 144 2.29 -11.62 18.77
CA HIS A 144 2.52 -11.85 20.20
C HIS A 144 2.69 -13.34 20.50
N LEU A 145 1.80 -14.20 20.01
CA LEU A 145 1.90 -15.66 20.16
C LEU A 145 3.20 -16.21 19.55
N HIS A 146 3.59 -15.71 18.38
CA HIS A 146 4.84 -16.11 17.75
C HIS A 146 6.05 -15.73 18.62
N GLN A 147 6.11 -14.48 19.08
CA GLN A 147 7.24 -13.96 19.85
C GLN A 147 7.37 -14.60 21.24
N VAL A 148 6.26 -14.76 21.95
CA VAL A 148 6.27 -15.23 23.35
C VAL A 148 6.28 -16.74 23.42
N GLU A 149 5.41 -17.42 22.68
CA GLU A 149 5.22 -18.87 22.82
C GLU A 149 6.07 -19.65 21.82
N THR A 150 5.98 -19.31 20.54
CA THR A 150 6.62 -20.12 19.48
C THR A 150 8.14 -20.06 19.58
N LEU A 151 8.73 -18.87 19.74
CA LEU A 151 10.18 -18.72 19.87
C LEU A 151 10.72 -19.37 21.15
N ALA A 152 10.00 -19.24 22.28
CA ALA A 152 10.39 -19.86 23.54
C ALA A 152 10.38 -21.39 23.44
N ARG A 153 9.30 -21.97 22.88
CA ARG A 153 9.21 -23.41 22.64
C ARG A 153 10.28 -23.89 21.67
N LEU A 154 10.54 -23.14 20.60
CA LEU A 154 11.61 -23.48 19.64
C LEU A 154 12.98 -23.51 20.32
N ALA A 155 13.29 -22.53 21.18
CA ALA A 155 14.53 -22.51 21.94
C ALA A 155 14.62 -23.70 22.91
N GLU A 156 13.50 -24.03 23.57
CA GLU A 156 13.43 -25.20 24.45
C GLU A 156 13.66 -26.51 23.68
N PHE A 157 13.00 -26.70 22.54
CA PHE A 157 13.18 -27.88 21.70
C PHE A 157 14.62 -27.99 21.18
N ARG A 158 15.25 -26.87 20.80
CA ARG A 158 16.68 -26.86 20.44
C ARG A 158 17.56 -27.31 21.60
N ARG A 159 17.31 -26.83 22.82
CA ARG A 159 18.03 -27.25 24.03
C ARG A 159 17.85 -28.74 24.32
N ARG A 160 16.61 -29.24 24.29
CA ARG A 160 16.30 -30.66 24.52
C ARG A 160 16.92 -31.55 23.45
N ASN A 161 16.88 -31.14 22.18
CA ASN A 161 17.50 -31.87 21.09
C ASN A 161 19.02 -31.98 21.26
N GLN A 162 19.69 -30.89 21.66
CA GLN A 162 21.12 -30.92 21.98
C GLN A 162 21.40 -31.87 23.16
N GLU A 163 20.59 -31.82 24.21
CA GLU A 163 20.71 -32.72 25.35
C GLU A 163 20.56 -34.20 24.95
N HIS A 164 19.57 -34.53 24.12
CA HIS A 164 19.39 -35.87 23.59
C HIS A 164 20.56 -36.28 22.68
N ALA A 165 21.05 -35.40 21.82
CA ALA A 165 22.22 -35.66 20.99
C ALA A 165 23.45 -36.02 21.84
N TYR A 166 23.71 -35.30 22.94
CA TYR A 166 24.80 -35.63 23.87
C TYR A 166 24.57 -36.98 24.58
N ARG A 167 23.34 -37.28 25.02
CA ARG A 167 23.01 -38.56 25.64
C ARG A 167 23.21 -39.72 24.66
N ILE A 168 22.77 -39.56 23.42
CA ILE A 168 22.96 -40.55 22.35
C ILE A 168 24.45 -40.72 22.07
N GLN A 169 25.22 -39.64 21.90
CA GLN A 169 26.66 -39.72 21.69
C GLN A 169 27.37 -40.46 22.84
N ARG A 170 26.97 -40.24 24.10
CA ARG A 170 27.51 -40.95 25.26
C ARG A 170 27.18 -42.44 25.23
N LEU A 171 25.94 -42.80 24.88
CA LEU A 171 25.53 -44.19 24.74
C LEU A 171 26.28 -44.89 23.61
N VAL A 172 26.36 -44.25 22.43
CA VAL A 172 27.12 -44.76 21.28
C VAL A 172 28.58 -44.99 21.65
N LYS A 173 29.22 -44.05 22.36
CA LYS A 173 30.57 -44.22 22.89
C LYS A 173 30.66 -45.47 23.79
N MET A 174 29.73 -45.63 24.74
CA MET A 174 29.75 -46.76 25.66
C MET A 174 29.57 -48.10 24.91
N VAL A 175 28.61 -48.16 23.99
CA VAL A 175 28.34 -49.36 23.17
C VAL A 175 29.56 -49.72 22.33
N GLN A 176 30.21 -48.74 21.69
CA GLN A 176 31.42 -48.95 20.90
C GLN A 176 32.55 -49.53 21.78
N VAL A 177 32.82 -48.92 22.93
CA VAL A 177 33.88 -49.38 23.85
C VAL A 177 33.60 -50.80 24.35
N LEU A 178 32.35 -51.12 24.71
CA LEU A 178 31.99 -52.46 25.18
C LEU A 178 32.08 -53.51 24.07
N ARG A 179 31.63 -53.17 22.85
CA ARG A 179 31.64 -54.08 21.70
C ARG A 179 33.06 -54.43 21.24
N PHE A 180 33.97 -53.45 21.29
CA PHE A 180 35.34 -53.59 20.80
C PHE A 180 36.38 -53.78 21.92
N ARG A 181 35.91 -54.05 23.15
CA ARG A 181 36.80 -54.31 24.29
C ARG A 181 37.69 -55.52 24.02
N GLY A 182 39.01 -55.31 24.08
CA GLY A 182 40.00 -56.36 23.87
C GLY A 182 40.37 -56.62 22.40
N GLN A 183 39.80 -55.87 21.45
CA GLN A 183 40.27 -55.86 20.06
C GLN A 183 41.38 -54.81 19.90
N THR A 184 42.28 -55.04 18.94
CA THR A 184 43.26 -54.03 18.54
C THR A 184 42.56 -52.89 17.82
N LEU A 185 43.10 -51.68 17.96
CA LEU A 185 42.55 -50.49 17.34
C LEU A 185 42.49 -50.65 15.82
N ARG A 186 41.33 -50.33 15.23
CA ARG A 186 41.13 -50.45 13.79
C ARG A 186 41.76 -49.26 13.05
N PRO A 187 42.17 -49.42 11.78
CA PRO A 187 42.73 -48.31 11.00
C PRO A 187 41.75 -47.14 10.87
N GLU A 188 40.44 -47.42 10.75
CA GLU A 188 39.41 -46.36 10.69
C GLU A 188 39.30 -45.58 12.01
N GLU A 189 39.48 -46.25 13.15
CA GLU A 189 39.45 -45.63 14.48
C GLU A 189 40.69 -44.76 14.73
N GLU A 190 41.87 -45.20 14.25
CA GLU A 190 43.10 -44.42 14.33
C GLU A 190 42.98 -43.10 13.55
N VAL A 191 42.34 -43.10 12.38
CA VAL A 191 42.06 -41.86 11.62
C VAL A 191 41.21 -40.88 12.44
N VAL A 192 40.16 -41.37 13.10
CA VAL A 192 39.30 -40.53 13.97
C VAL A 192 40.07 -40.03 15.18
N ARG A 193 40.90 -40.88 15.79
CA ARG A 193 41.75 -40.51 16.93
C ARG A 193 42.70 -39.37 16.56
N VAL A 194 43.45 -39.50 15.47
CA VAL A 194 44.38 -38.46 15.00
C VAL A 194 43.65 -37.14 14.77
N ARG A 195 42.44 -37.18 14.20
CA ARG A 195 41.61 -35.98 14.01
C ARG A 195 41.18 -35.35 15.34
N LEU A 196 40.78 -36.16 16.32
CA LEU A 196 40.38 -35.68 17.65
C LEU A 196 41.58 -35.11 18.43
N GLU A 197 42.75 -35.73 18.34
CA GLU A 197 43.99 -35.23 18.95
C GLU A 197 44.41 -33.90 18.31
N ALA A 198 44.31 -33.75 16.99
CA ALA A 198 44.54 -32.48 16.31
C ALA A 198 43.60 -31.38 16.81
N MET A 199 42.30 -31.66 16.90
CA MET A 199 41.31 -30.70 17.45
C MET A 199 41.57 -30.36 18.93
N LEU A 200 41.92 -31.36 19.74
CA LEU A 200 42.26 -31.15 21.15
C LEU A 200 43.50 -30.26 21.27
N ASN A 201 44.54 -30.51 20.46
CA ASN A 201 45.74 -29.70 20.44
C ASN A 201 45.43 -28.25 20.03
N GLU A 202 44.54 -28.03 19.06
CA GLU A 202 44.08 -26.67 18.71
C GLU A 202 43.37 -25.96 19.86
N LEU A 203 42.54 -26.68 20.63
CA LEU A 203 41.80 -26.14 21.77
C LEU A 203 42.67 -25.92 23.02
N THR A 204 43.58 -26.86 23.30
CA THR A 204 44.44 -26.87 24.49
C THR A 204 45.73 -26.08 24.28
N ARG A 205 46.05 -25.66 23.03
CA ARG A 205 47.16 -24.75 22.73
C ARG A 205 47.11 -23.54 23.68
N PRO A 206 48.07 -23.42 24.62
CA PRO A 206 47.96 -22.46 25.71
C PRO A 206 47.94 -21.04 25.14
N GLY A 207 46.83 -20.37 25.37
CA GLY A 207 46.71 -18.93 25.23
C GLY A 207 46.15 -18.39 23.91
N GLN A 208 46.06 -19.11 22.79
CA GLN A 208 45.55 -18.45 21.57
C GLN A 208 44.05 -18.15 21.64
N LEU A 209 43.22 -19.17 21.89
CA LEU A 209 41.76 -18.98 22.00
C LEU A 209 41.38 -18.29 23.30
N GLN A 210 41.99 -18.69 24.41
CA GLN A 210 41.67 -18.10 25.71
C GLN A 210 42.12 -16.64 25.82
N ARG A 211 43.33 -16.27 25.34
CA ARG A 211 43.73 -14.84 25.30
C ARG A 211 42.85 -14.08 24.33
N ARG A 212 42.58 -14.60 23.12
CA ARG A 212 41.67 -13.92 22.18
C ARG A 212 40.27 -13.70 22.76
N SER A 213 39.73 -14.66 23.50
CA SER A 213 38.45 -14.50 24.21
C SER A 213 38.54 -13.44 25.30
N GLN A 214 39.63 -13.42 26.07
CA GLN A 214 39.88 -12.42 27.11
C GLN A 214 40.06 -11.02 26.50
N ASP A 215 40.77 -10.90 25.39
CA ASP A 215 41.02 -9.66 24.65
C ASP A 215 39.71 -9.13 24.06
N LEU A 216 38.87 -9.98 23.46
CA LEU A 216 37.55 -9.59 22.97
C LEU A 216 36.62 -9.17 24.12
N TRP A 217 36.67 -9.86 25.25
CA TRP A 217 35.90 -9.51 26.43
C TRP A 217 36.32 -8.15 26.98
N THR A 218 37.63 -7.91 27.14
CA THR A 218 38.15 -6.62 27.58
C THR A 218 37.85 -5.51 26.58
N GLN A 219 38.00 -5.74 25.27
CA GLN A 219 37.66 -4.78 24.22
C GLN A 219 36.17 -4.41 24.23
N THR A 220 35.29 -5.40 24.43
CA THR A 220 33.85 -5.16 24.55
C THR A 220 33.56 -4.34 25.80
N GLN A 221 34.17 -4.70 26.93
CA GLN A 221 33.98 -4.02 28.20
C GLN A 221 34.49 -2.57 28.17
N THR A 222 35.66 -2.32 27.56
CA THR A 222 36.20 -0.96 27.38
C THR A 222 35.36 -0.14 26.42
N GLY A 223 34.88 -0.72 25.32
CA GLY A 223 33.97 -0.05 24.39
C GLY A 223 32.63 0.35 25.03
N LEU A 224 32.09 -0.52 25.89
CA LEU A 224 30.88 -0.24 26.67
C LEU A 224 31.14 0.81 27.77
N ALA A 225 32.29 0.76 28.45
CA ALA A 225 32.69 1.76 29.45
C ALA A 225 32.89 3.14 28.81
N GLN A 226 33.53 3.20 27.64
CA GLN A 226 33.72 4.43 26.87
C GLN A 226 32.38 5.02 26.42
N ARG A 227 31.44 4.17 25.98
CA ARG A 227 30.05 4.59 25.64
C ARG A 227 29.21 4.99 26.85
N ARG A 228 29.49 4.47 28.05
CA ARG A 228 28.81 4.90 29.29
C ARG A 228 29.38 6.22 29.84
N GLY A 229 30.68 6.45 29.67
CA GLY A 229 31.34 7.72 30.03
C GLY A 229 31.03 8.86 29.06
N GLN A 230 30.84 8.56 27.77
CA GLN A 230 30.25 9.46 26.77
C GLN A 230 28.72 9.35 26.82
N GLY A 231 28.08 10.04 27.77
CA GLY A 231 26.62 10.06 27.85
C GLY A 231 25.97 10.34 26.50
N ASN A 232 25.14 9.41 26.00
CA ASN A 232 24.22 9.43 24.85
C ASN A 232 24.60 10.17 23.54
N GLY A 233 25.84 10.65 23.38
CA GLY A 233 26.33 11.40 22.23
C GLY A 233 27.39 10.60 21.49
N GLY A 234 27.18 10.41 20.19
CA GLY A 234 27.93 9.49 19.33
C GLY A 234 29.45 9.69 19.24
N ARG A 235 30.09 8.76 18.52
CA ARG A 235 31.54 8.66 18.28
C ARG A 235 32.12 10.02 17.86
N VAL A 236 33.07 10.52 18.64
CA VAL A 236 33.90 11.68 18.31
C VAL A 236 34.90 11.29 17.21
N CYS A 237 34.60 11.65 15.97
CA CYS A 237 35.59 11.71 14.90
C CYS A 237 36.18 13.13 14.94
N ALA A 238 37.46 13.26 15.28
CA ALA A 238 38.12 14.55 15.32
C ALA A 238 38.29 15.12 13.90
N THR A 239 37.62 16.24 13.60
CA THR A 239 37.99 17.12 12.49
C THR A 239 38.51 18.44 13.05
N GLN A 240 39.67 18.89 12.54
CA GLN A 240 40.14 20.27 12.72
C GLN A 240 39.03 21.21 12.25
N HIS A 241 38.67 22.22 13.05
CA HIS A 241 37.57 23.20 12.86
C HIS A 241 36.22 22.87 13.51
N GLY A 242 36.21 22.82 14.85
CA GLY A 242 35.48 23.79 15.68
C GLY A 242 33.95 23.94 15.62
N ASN A 243 33.20 23.20 14.79
CA ASN A 243 31.73 23.24 14.87
C ASN A 243 31.12 21.88 14.51
N ILE A 244 31.09 20.98 15.49
CA ILE A 244 30.43 19.68 15.38
C ILE A 244 28.95 19.91 15.65
N ARG A 245 28.15 20.02 14.59
CA ARG A 245 26.69 19.89 14.69
C ARG A 245 26.32 18.48 14.30
N TYR A 246 25.73 17.77 15.24
CA TYR A 246 25.03 16.54 14.98
C TYR A 246 23.79 16.91 14.16
N GLU A 247 23.77 16.56 12.88
CA GLU A 247 22.51 16.49 12.16
C GLU A 247 21.89 15.16 12.58
N VAL A 248 20.92 15.23 13.50
CA VAL A 248 20.02 14.12 13.77
C VAL A 248 19.44 13.76 12.42
N ALA A 249 19.67 12.52 11.95
CA ALA A 249 19.13 12.08 10.67
C ALA A 249 17.65 12.45 10.63
N SER A 250 17.23 13.14 9.58
CA SER A 250 15.84 13.56 9.48
C SER A 250 14.96 12.30 9.45
N ASP A 251 13.77 12.36 10.04
CA ASP A 251 12.85 11.21 10.05
C ASP A 251 12.54 10.72 8.63
N VAL A 252 12.55 11.64 7.66
CA VAL A 252 12.38 11.36 6.22
C VAL A 252 13.54 10.53 5.65
N ASP A 253 14.79 10.87 6.00
CA ASP A 253 15.96 10.09 5.56
C ASP A 253 15.96 8.69 6.18
N LEU A 254 15.46 8.56 7.41
CA LEU A 254 15.30 7.27 8.05
C LEU A 254 14.24 6.41 7.35
N GLU A 255 13.07 6.99 7.03
CA GLU A 255 12.00 6.29 6.29
C GLU A 255 12.47 5.82 4.91
N THR A 256 13.20 6.66 4.17
CA THR A 256 13.75 6.25 2.87
C THR A 256 14.74 5.11 3.00
N CYS A 257 15.59 5.13 4.04
CA CYS A 257 16.50 4.02 4.34
C CYS A 257 15.76 2.74 4.69
N VAL A 258 14.69 2.81 5.50
CA VAL A 258 13.87 1.64 5.85
C VAL A 258 13.23 1.03 4.60
N ASN A 259 12.59 1.85 3.77
CA ASN A 259 11.97 1.40 2.52
C ASN A 259 13.00 0.75 1.58
N LEU A 260 14.19 1.33 1.48
CA LEU A 260 15.27 0.78 0.67
C LEU A 260 15.75 -0.58 1.23
N LEU A 261 15.89 -0.70 2.55
CA LEU A 261 16.28 -1.94 3.21
C LEU A 261 15.22 -3.03 3.05
N ASP A 262 13.94 -2.69 3.13
CA ASP A 262 12.84 -3.63 2.89
C ASP A 262 12.86 -4.17 1.46
N ASN A 263 13.08 -3.29 0.48
CA ASN A 263 13.25 -3.69 -0.92
C ASN A 263 14.45 -4.61 -1.12
N TYR A 264 15.59 -4.31 -0.49
CA TYR A 264 16.76 -5.18 -0.53
C TYR A 264 16.52 -6.51 0.17
N GLN A 265 15.81 -6.53 1.30
CA GLN A 265 15.46 -7.76 1.99
C GLN A 265 14.54 -8.64 1.12
N ALA A 266 13.54 -8.05 0.46
CA ALA A 266 12.70 -8.75 -0.51
C ALA A 266 13.51 -9.32 -1.67
N GLY A 267 14.41 -8.53 -2.27
CA GLY A 267 15.29 -9.01 -3.34
C GLY A 267 16.22 -10.15 -2.89
N LEU A 268 16.83 -10.03 -1.71
CA LEU A 268 17.73 -11.05 -1.16
C LEU A 268 16.99 -12.35 -0.83
N THR A 269 15.77 -12.27 -0.30
CA THR A 269 14.95 -13.47 -0.04
C THR A 269 14.58 -14.21 -1.32
N GLN A 270 14.20 -13.49 -2.38
CA GLN A 270 13.95 -14.08 -3.69
C GLN A 270 15.21 -14.72 -4.27
N PHE A 271 16.33 -14.00 -4.29
CA PHE A 271 17.60 -14.52 -4.79
C PHE A 271 18.04 -15.76 -4.01
N THR A 272 17.91 -15.74 -2.69
CA THR A 272 18.22 -16.89 -1.84
C THR A 272 17.32 -18.08 -2.16
N GLY A 273 16.02 -17.85 -2.39
CA GLY A 273 15.08 -18.88 -2.82
C GLY A 273 15.46 -19.51 -4.16
N ILE A 274 15.84 -18.69 -5.15
CA ILE A 274 16.32 -19.16 -6.46
C ILE A 274 17.59 -20.00 -6.30
N VAL A 275 18.59 -19.51 -5.55
CA VAL A 275 19.84 -20.24 -5.33
C VAL A 275 19.59 -21.56 -4.60
N GLN A 276 18.71 -21.58 -3.60
CA GLN A 276 18.33 -22.82 -2.91
C GLN A 276 17.66 -23.81 -3.85
N GLN A 277 16.76 -23.34 -4.72
CA GLN A 277 16.14 -24.18 -5.73
C GLN A 277 17.18 -24.74 -6.70
N HIS A 278 18.08 -23.89 -7.21
CA HIS A 278 19.15 -24.32 -8.12
C HIS A 278 20.11 -25.32 -7.45
N LEU A 279 20.36 -25.19 -6.14
CA LEU A 279 21.15 -26.18 -5.38
C LEU A 279 20.44 -27.53 -5.28
N VAL A 280 19.11 -27.55 -5.16
CA VAL A 280 18.33 -28.80 -5.18
C VAL A 280 18.33 -29.40 -6.57
N ASP A 281 18.12 -28.58 -7.61
CA ASP A 281 18.07 -29.03 -8.99
C ASP A 281 19.42 -29.60 -9.45
N THR A 282 20.52 -28.92 -9.15
CA THR A 282 21.88 -29.40 -9.45
C THR A 282 22.21 -30.70 -8.72
N LYS A 283 21.82 -30.86 -7.45
CA LYS A 283 21.94 -32.14 -6.75
C LYS A 283 21.16 -33.25 -7.45
N SER A 284 19.91 -32.97 -7.85
CA SER A 284 19.08 -33.94 -8.55
C SER A 284 19.66 -34.35 -9.91
N LEU A 285 20.29 -33.41 -10.63
CA LEU A 285 21.00 -33.68 -11.88
C LEU A 285 22.26 -34.51 -11.62
N CYS A 286 23.06 -34.15 -10.63
CA CYS A 286 24.24 -34.93 -10.24
C CYS A 286 23.87 -36.36 -9.85
N ASP A 287 22.77 -36.57 -9.13
CA ASP A 287 22.29 -37.91 -8.76
C ASP A 287 21.80 -38.71 -9.98
N LYS A 288 21.15 -38.06 -10.97
CA LYS A 288 20.73 -38.70 -12.23
C LYS A 288 21.91 -39.08 -13.13
N PHE A 289 22.97 -38.30 -13.13
CA PHE A 289 24.15 -38.52 -13.99
C PHE A 289 25.32 -39.18 -13.25
N ARG A 290 25.12 -39.68 -12.02
CA ARG A 290 26.17 -40.39 -11.28
C ARG A 290 26.45 -41.74 -11.97
N PRO A 291 27.67 -41.97 -12.52
CA PRO A 291 28.02 -43.25 -13.10
C PRO A 291 28.03 -44.33 -11.99
N SER A 292 27.51 -45.51 -12.36
CA SER A 292 27.40 -46.71 -11.51
C SER A 292 28.74 -47.19 -10.99
#